data_AF-A0A6V7UB00-F1
#
_entry.id   AF-A0A6V7UB00-F1
#
_cell.length_a   1.000
_cell.length_b   1.000
_cell.length_c   1.000
_cell.angle_alpha   90.00
_cell.angle_beta   90.00
_cell.angle_gamma   90.00
#
_symmetry.space_group_name_H-M   'P 1'
#
loop_
_entity.id
_entity.type
_entity.pdbx_description
1 polymer ?
#
loop_
_entity_poly.entity_id
_entity_poly.type
_entity_poly.pdbx_seq_one_letter_code
_entity_poly.pdbx_strand_id
1 'polypeptide(L)'
;MVILEIILIIYIYGLPNFLDDLRSMFGYPRTWLGKVFGPTGYYIQGIWCFLAPLQITILFVVVLFTQISHNLTYGKDKRLYEYPSWAIGLGWLISIIPISLLPIMAVYNLLKFRQKRKNWRELFKLQPKWPSYEKRNVMEKPFAIYYQNWVQQPLVE
;
A
#
# COMPACT_ATOMS: atom_id res chain seq x y z
N MET A 1 -1.08 1.55 -10.68
CA MET A 1 -0.41 0.77 -9.61
C MET A 1 -0.32 1.54 -8.30
N VAL A 2 0.41 2.65 -8.26
CA VAL A 2 0.63 3.44 -7.03
C VAL A 2 -0.67 3.87 -6.31
N ILE A 3 -1.74 4.19 -7.04
CA ILE A 3 -3.05 4.50 -6.41
C ILE A 3 -3.54 3.33 -5.54
N LEU A 4 -3.40 2.09 -6.02
CA LEU A 4 -3.81 0.90 -5.27
C LEU A 4 -2.93 0.69 -4.04
N GLU A 5 -1.64 1.00 -4.12
CA GLU A 5 -0.70 0.93 -3.00
C GLU A 5 -1.06 1.95 -1.92
N ILE A 6 -1.38 3.19 -2.31
CA ILE A 6 -1.81 4.24 -1.38
C ILE A 6 -3.11 3.83 -0.70
N ILE A 7 -4.08 3.30 -1.45
CA ILE A 7 -5.34 2.79 -0.88
C ILE A 7 -5.05 1.65 0.11
N LEU A 8 -4.17 0.72 -0.25
CA LEU A 8 -3.79 -0.40 0.59
C LEU A 8 -3.12 0.06 1.90
N ILE A 9 -2.23 1.04 1.85
CA ILE A 9 -1.55 1.55 3.05
C ILE A 9 -2.53 2.34 3.94
N ILE A 10 -3.30 3.27 3.35
CA ILE A 10 -4.14 4.18 4.14
C ILE A 10 -5.38 3.47 4.70
N TYR A 11 -6.09 2.68 3.87
CA TYR A 11 -7.38 2.11 4.24
C TYR A 11 -7.30 0.66 4.74
N ILE A 12 -6.47 -0.19 4.12
CA ILE A 12 -6.37 -1.61 4.53
C ILE A 12 -5.41 -1.77 5.70
N TYR A 13 -4.19 -1.22 5.58
CA TYR A 13 -3.20 -1.30 6.64
C TYR A 13 -3.48 -0.34 7.78
N GLY A 14 -3.90 0.88 7.44
CA GLY A 14 -4.22 1.96 8.36
C GLY A 14 -3.05 2.93 8.52
N LEU A 15 -3.31 4.22 8.27
CA LEU A 15 -2.34 5.30 8.47
C LEU A 15 -1.65 5.32 9.86
N PRO A 16 -2.35 5.19 11.01
CA PRO A 16 -1.67 5.24 12.31
C PRO A 16 -0.68 4.08 12.48
N ASN A 17 -1.02 2.89 11.97
CA ASN A 17 -0.13 1.72 12.01
C ASN A 17 1.13 1.97 11.18
N PHE A 18 0.98 2.54 10.00
CA PHE A 18 2.09 2.91 9.14
C PHE A 18 3.01 3.95 9.80
N LEU A 19 2.44 4.94 10.48
CA LEU A 19 3.22 5.96 11.17
C LEU A 19 3.97 5.41 12.38
N ASP A 20 3.38 4.48 13.12
CA ASP A 20 4.05 3.84 14.25
C ASP A 20 5.21 2.94 13.80
N ASP A 21 5.09 2.30 12.65
CA ASP A 21 6.21 1.58 12.03
C ASP A 21 7.34 2.51 11.63
N LEU A 22 7.01 3.64 10.99
CA LEU A 22 8.01 4.66 10.65
C LEU A 22 8.71 5.22 11.89
N ARG A 23 7.97 5.44 12.99
CA ARG A 23 8.54 5.85 14.28
C ARG A 23 9.44 4.79 14.88
N SER A 24 9.14 3.50 14.67
CA SER A 24 10.01 2.42 15.16
C SER A 24 11.35 2.35 14.40
N MET A 25 11.38 2.78 13.13
CA MET A 25 12.59 2.81 12.32
C MET A 25 13.43 4.07 12.55
N PHE A 26 12.80 5.24 12.53
CA PHE A 26 13.49 6.54 12.62
C PHE A 26 13.57 7.08 14.05
N GLY A 27 12.90 6.44 15.01
CA GLY A 27 12.77 6.90 16.38
C GLY A 27 11.62 7.90 16.59
N TYR A 28 11.23 8.06 17.85
CA TYR A 28 10.20 9.03 18.23
C TYR A 28 10.75 10.46 18.23
N PRO A 29 9.99 11.45 17.72
CA PRO A 29 10.42 12.84 17.72
C PRO A 29 10.58 13.34 19.15
N ARG A 30 11.81 13.71 19.52
CA ARG A 30 12.15 14.21 20.87
C ARG A 30 11.82 15.70 21.06
N THR A 31 11.81 16.47 19.99
CA THR A 31 11.55 17.92 19.96
C THR A 31 10.22 18.26 19.30
N TRP A 32 9.61 19.39 19.68
CA TRP A 32 8.37 19.85 19.06
C TRP A 32 8.52 20.15 17.56
N LEU A 33 9.66 20.73 17.15
CA LEU A 33 9.99 20.90 15.73
C LEU A 33 10.07 19.56 14.99
N GLY A 34 10.56 18.50 15.64
CA GLY A 34 10.54 17.14 15.09
C GLY A 34 9.13 16.56 14.94
N LYS A 35 8.15 16.99 15.74
CA LYS A 35 6.75 16.60 15.55
C LYS A 35 6.07 17.32 14.37
N VAL A 36 6.57 18.49 13.99
CA VAL A 36 6.01 19.28 12.88
C VAL A 36 6.75 19.05 11.58
N PHE A 37 8.09 18.95 11.60
CA PHE A 37 8.98 18.84 10.44
C PHE A 37 9.81 17.53 10.40
N GLY A 38 9.60 16.61 11.34
CA GLY A 38 10.28 15.31 11.32
C GLY A 38 9.64 14.31 10.35
N PRO A 39 10.30 13.16 10.09
CA PRO A 39 9.85 12.17 9.11
C PRO A 39 8.46 11.58 9.39
N THR A 40 7.96 11.72 10.63
CA THR A 40 6.61 11.27 11.05
C THR A 40 5.73 12.44 11.49
N GLY A 41 6.12 13.67 11.16
CA GLY A 41 5.40 14.88 11.51
C GLY A 41 4.14 15.10 10.69
N TYR A 42 3.29 16.02 11.15
CA TYR A 42 1.98 16.28 10.54
C TYR A 42 2.05 16.73 9.08
N TYR A 43 3.11 17.46 8.68
CA TYR A 43 3.28 17.89 7.29
C TYR A 43 3.43 16.72 6.32
N ILE A 44 4.28 15.75 6.63
CA ILE A 44 4.51 14.54 5.82
C ILE A 44 3.23 13.73 5.79
N GLN A 45 2.57 13.55 6.93
CA GLN A 45 1.29 12.85 6.98
C GLN A 45 0.26 13.48 6.03
N GLY A 46 0.13 14.81 6.03
CA GLY A 46 -0.75 15.53 5.12
C GLY A 46 -0.37 15.32 3.64
N ILE A 47 0.92 15.35 3.32
CA ILE A 47 1.43 15.08 1.97
C ILE A 47 1.06 13.66 1.53
N TRP A 48 1.30 12.64 2.36
CA TRP A 48 1.01 11.25 2.03
C TRP A 48 -0.50 10.97 1.90
N CYS A 49 -1.33 11.63 2.71
CA CYS A 49 -2.78 11.37 2.71
C CYS A 49 -3.55 12.15 1.65
N PHE A 50 -3.09 13.34 1.28
CA PHE A 50 -3.83 14.23 0.39
C PHE A 50 -3.05 14.57 -0.87
N LEU A 51 -1.83 15.10 -0.71
CA LEU A 51 -1.09 15.64 -1.86
C LEU A 51 -0.65 14.53 -2.83
N ALA A 52 -0.09 13.44 -2.32
CA ALA A 52 0.35 12.30 -3.11
C ALA A 52 -0.79 11.62 -3.89
N PRO A 53 -1.92 11.23 -3.27
CA PRO A 53 -3.04 10.64 -4.03
C PRO A 53 -3.67 11.62 -5.02
N LEU A 54 -3.73 12.91 -4.68
CA LEU A 54 -4.27 13.94 -5.58
C LEU A 54 -3.36 14.13 -6.80
N GLN A 55 -2.06 14.31 -6.59
CA GLN A 55 -1.09 14.50 -7.67
C GLN A 55 -1.10 13.32 -8.64
N ILE A 56 -1.08 12.09 -8.13
CA ILE A 56 -1.04 10.92 -9.01
C ILE A 56 -2.36 10.70 -9.76
N THR A 57 -3.50 11.07 -9.16
CA THR A 57 -4.80 11.01 -9.82
C THR A 57 -4.88 12.02 -10.95
N ILE A 58 -4.42 13.26 -10.72
CA ILE A 58 -4.36 14.30 -11.77
C ILE A 58 -3.48 13.84 -12.92
N LEU A 59 -2.27 13.36 -12.63
CA LEU A 59 -1.35 12.85 -13.67
C LEU A 59 -1.98 11.71 -14.46
N PHE A 60 -2.65 10.79 -13.79
CA PHE A 60 -3.34 9.68 -14.46
C PHE A 60 -4.42 10.17 -15.42
N VAL A 61 -5.27 11.12 -15.00
CA VAL A 61 -6.33 11.68 -15.83
C VAL A 61 -5.75 12.44 -17.04
N VAL A 62 -4.73 13.27 -16.82
CA VAL A 62 -4.09 14.06 -17.89
C VAL A 62 -3.43 13.16 -18.93
N VAL A 63 -2.71 12.12 -18.49
CA VAL A 63 -2.06 11.17 -19.39
C VAL A 63 -3.09 10.37 -20.17
N LEU A 64 -4.14 9.87 -19.51
CA LEU A 64 -5.22 9.16 -20.21
C LEU A 64 -5.92 10.04 -21.25
N PHE A 65 -6.25 11.28 -20.88
CA PHE A 65 -6.89 12.22 -21.78
C PHE A 65 -6.03 12.51 -23.01
N THR A 66 -4.73 12.76 -22.79
CA THR A 66 -3.76 13.00 -23.87
C THR A 66 -3.67 11.79 -24.80
N GLN A 67 -3.61 10.57 -24.25
CA GLN A 67 -3.44 9.34 -25.01
C GLN A 67 -4.68 8.97 -25.84
N ILE A 68 -5.89 9.38 -25.41
CA ILE A 68 -7.14 9.16 -26.15
C ILE A 68 -7.36 10.24 -27.21
N SER A 69 -6.96 11.49 -26.92
CA SER A 69 -7.29 12.64 -27.78
C SER A 69 -6.28 12.88 -28.90
N HIS A 70 -5.04 12.42 -28.75
CA HIS A 70 -3.98 12.63 -29.73
C HIS A 70 -3.49 11.32 -30.34
N ASN A 71 -3.30 11.33 -31.66
CA ASN A 71 -2.63 10.24 -32.35
C ASN A 71 -1.16 10.19 -31.93
N LEU A 72 -0.64 8.98 -31.72
CA LEU A 72 0.75 8.77 -31.39
C LEU A 72 1.60 9.05 -32.62
N THR A 73 2.26 10.21 -32.63
CA THR A 73 3.16 10.65 -33.71
C THR A 73 4.57 10.83 -33.20
N TYR A 74 5.55 10.44 -34.00
CA TYR A 74 6.97 10.63 -33.73
C TYR A 74 7.61 11.52 -34.82
N GLY A 75 8.37 12.53 -34.41
CA GLY A 75 9.06 13.46 -35.31
C GLY A 75 8.43 14.86 -35.37
N LYS A 76 9.07 15.76 -36.12
CA LYS A 76 8.67 17.17 -36.27
C LYS A 76 8.60 17.54 -37.74
N ASP A 77 7.62 18.38 -38.09
CA ASP A 77 7.43 18.96 -39.43
C ASP A 77 7.41 17.92 -40.55
N LYS A 78 8.45 17.86 -41.41
CA LYS A 78 8.50 17.03 -42.62
C LYS A 78 8.76 15.53 -42.35
N ARG A 79 8.97 15.13 -41.09
CA ARG A 79 9.22 13.74 -40.69
C ARG A 79 8.22 13.27 -39.63
N LEU A 80 6.96 13.68 -39.73
CA LEU A 80 5.89 13.17 -38.88
C LEU A 80 5.59 11.72 -39.27
N TYR A 81 5.89 10.81 -38.35
CA TYR A 81 5.57 9.39 -38.46
C TYR A 81 4.40 9.08 -37.53
N GLU A 82 3.27 8.66 -38.10
CA GLU A 82 2.14 8.17 -37.32
C GLU A 82 2.31 6.68 -37.02
N TYR A 83 2.13 6.30 -35.76
CA TYR A 83 2.22 4.90 -35.40
C TYR A 83 1.01 4.13 -35.95
N PRO A 84 1.24 2.96 -36.57
CA PRO A 84 0.14 2.11 -37.01
C PRO A 84 -0.63 1.55 -35.82
N SER A 85 -1.93 1.29 -35.98
CA SER A 85 -2.84 0.90 -34.89
C SER A 85 -2.41 -0.35 -34.13
N TRP A 86 -1.75 -1.31 -34.77
CA TRP A 86 -1.22 -2.51 -34.11
C TRP A 86 -0.11 -2.17 -33.09
N ALA A 87 0.73 -1.19 -33.38
CA ALA A 87 1.81 -0.76 -32.48
C ALA A 87 1.24 -0.02 -31.27
N ILE A 88 0.20 0.78 -31.49
CA ILE A 88 -0.57 1.42 -30.42
C ILE A 88 -1.19 0.35 -29.51
N GLY A 89 -1.82 -0.68 -30.09
CA GLY A 89 -2.36 -1.82 -29.36
C GLY A 89 -1.32 -2.54 -28.49
N LEU A 90 -0.11 -2.77 -29.02
CA LEU A 90 1.00 -3.32 -28.23
C LEU A 90 1.41 -2.41 -27.07
N GLY A 91 1.44 -1.10 -27.26
CA GLY A 91 1.72 -0.14 -26.19
C GLY A 91 0.72 -0.21 -25.05
N TRP A 92 -0.57 -0.38 -25.35
CA TRP A 92 -1.61 -0.58 -24.34
C TRP A 92 -1.45 -1.92 -23.60
N LEU A 93 -1.13 -3.00 -24.31
CA LEU A 93 -0.90 -4.31 -23.68
C LEU A 93 0.28 -4.27 -22.70
N ILE A 94 1.42 -3.69 -23.11
CA ILE A 94 2.60 -3.54 -22.25
C ILE A 94 2.25 -2.73 -21.00
N SER A 95 1.39 -1.71 -21.14
CA SER A 95 0.96 -0.87 -20.02
C SER A 95 0.02 -1.59 -19.05
N ILE A 96 -0.83 -2.49 -19.55
CA ILE A 96 -1.81 -3.24 -18.74
C ILE A 96 -1.16 -4.42 -18.00
N ILE A 97 -0.14 -5.07 -18.56
CA ILE A 97 0.54 -6.22 -17.95
C ILE A 97 0.91 -5.99 -16.49
N PRO A 98 1.68 -4.95 -16.12
CA PRO A 98 2.03 -4.73 -14.72
C PRO A 98 0.77 -4.51 -13.87
N ILE A 99 -0.19 -3.71 -14.35
CA ILE A 99 -1.47 -3.41 -13.68
C ILE A 99 -2.27 -4.68 -13.38
N SER A 100 -2.25 -5.66 -14.29
CA SER A 100 -2.98 -6.93 -14.16
C SER A 100 -2.35 -7.89 -13.13
N LEU A 101 -1.06 -7.75 -12.82
CA LEU A 101 -0.36 -8.67 -11.91
C LEU A 101 -0.96 -8.64 -10.49
N LEU A 102 -1.35 -7.47 -10.00
CA LEU A 102 -1.92 -7.29 -8.65
C LEU A 102 -3.27 -8.02 -8.48
N PRO A 103 -4.30 -7.83 -9.34
CA PRO A 103 -5.54 -8.59 -9.23
C PRO A 103 -5.35 -10.08 -9.46
N ILE A 104 -4.46 -10.50 -10.38
CA ILE A 104 -4.15 -11.92 -10.60
C ILE A 104 -3.61 -12.54 -9.31
N MET A 105 -2.66 -11.88 -8.63
CA MET A 105 -2.11 -12.36 -7.36
C MET A 105 -3.15 -12.36 -6.24
N ALA A 106 -4.04 -11.36 -6.20
CA ALA A 106 -5.14 -11.32 -5.23
C ALA A 106 -6.11 -12.51 -5.42
N VAL A 107 -6.50 -12.81 -6.66
CA VAL A 107 -7.36 -13.95 -7.00
C VAL A 107 -6.65 -15.27 -6.69
N TYR A 108 -5.38 -15.42 -7.08
CA TYR A 108 -4.59 -16.60 -6.77
C TYR A 108 -4.54 -16.88 -5.26
N ASN A 109 -4.27 -15.85 -4.45
CA ASN A 109 -4.26 -15.98 -3.00
C ASN A 109 -5.63 -16.32 -2.43
N LEU A 110 -6.70 -15.73 -2.96
CA LEU A 110 -8.08 -16.04 -2.55
C LEU A 110 -8.43 -17.50 -2.83
N LEU A 111 -8.09 -18.02 -4.01
CA LEU A 111 -8.32 -19.42 -4.39
C LEU A 111 -7.53 -20.37 -3.48
N LYS A 112 -6.27 -20.04 -3.18
CA LYS A 112 -5.41 -20.82 -2.28
C LYS A 112 -5.97 -20.88 -0.85
N PHE A 113 -6.53 -19.77 -0.35
CA PHE A 113 -7.16 -19.73 0.98
C PHE A 113 -8.49 -20.50 1.01
N ARG A 114 -9.28 -20.41 -0.06
CA ARG A 114 -10.51 -21.18 -0.24
C ARG A 114 -10.24 -22.69 -0.18
N GLN A 115 -9.18 -23.16 -0.85
CA GLN A 115 -8.74 -24.56 -0.78
C GLN A 115 -8.36 -24.99 0.64
N LYS A 116 -7.73 -24.10 1.41
CA LYS A 116 -7.32 -24.34 2.81
C LYS A 116 -8.46 -24.14 3.83
N ARG A 117 -9.71 -23.89 3.40
CA ARG A 117 -10.87 -23.59 4.26
C ARG A 117 -10.62 -22.44 5.26
N LYS A 118 -9.69 -21.55 4.97
CA LYS A 118 -9.36 -20.40 5.83
C LYS A 118 -10.29 -19.23 5.54
N ASN A 119 -10.56 -18.40 6.54
CA ASN A 119 -11.36 -17.20 6.34
C ASN A 119 -10.64 -16.21 5.43
N TRP A 120 -11.35 -15.63 4.46
CA TRP A 120 -10.81 -14.62 3.53
C TRP A 120 -10.27 -13.38 4.25
N ARG A 121 -10.78 -13.07 5.45
CA ARG A 121 -10.26 -11.99 6.31
C ARG A 121 -8.80 -12.20 6.73
N GLU A 122 -8.31 -13.44 6.74
CA GLU A 122 -6.89 -13.73 7.02
C GLU A 122 -5.95 -13.20 5.93
N LEU A 123 -6.42 -12.99 4.70
CA LEU A 123 -5.62 -12.41 3.62
C LEU A 123 -5.21 -10.97 3.91
N PHE A 124 -6.04 -10.24 4.64
CA PHE A 124 -5.79 -8.86 5.05
C PHE A 124 -5.07 -8.75 6.39
N LYS A 125 -4.75 -9.89 7.04
CA LYS A 125 -3.95 -9.88 8.26
C LYS A 125 -2.49 -9.62 7.92
N LEU A 126 -1.84 -8.87 8.81
CA LEU A 126 -0.41 -8.60 8.71
C LEU A 126 0.39 -9.89 8.83
N GLN A 127 1.55 -9.96 8.17
CA GLN A 127 2.41 -11.13 8.27
C GLN A 127 2.99 -11.26 9.70
N PRO A 128 3.07 -12.47 10.27
CA PRO A 128 3.48 -12.69 11.66
C PRO A 128 4.93 -12.30 11.97
N LYS A 129 5.78 -12.20 10.95
CA LYS A 129 7.20 -11.81 11.07
C LYS A 129 7.42 -10.31 11.33
N TRP A 130 6.39 -9.48 11.18
CA TRP A 130 6.52 -8.03 11.31
C TRP A 130 6.35 -7.58 12.76
N PRO A 131 7.16 -6.63 13.25
CA PRO A 131 7.07 -6.14 14.64
C PRO A 131 5.70 -5.55 14.99
N SER A 132 4.99 -5.00 14.00
CA SER A 132 3.62 -4.45 14.15
C SER A 132 2.56 -5.55 14.33
N TYR A 133 2.86 -6.80 13.93
CA TYR A 133 1.95 -7.93 14.13
C TYR A 133 1.85 -8.29 15.62
N GLU A 134 2.98 -8.30 16.33
CA GLU A 134 3.00 -8.59 17.76
C GLU A 134 2.19 -7.55 18.53
N LYS A 135 2.43 -6.25 18.29
CA LYS A 135 1.66 -5.17 18.90
C LYS A 135 0.15 -5.32 18.68
N ARG A 136 -0.27 -5.68 17.47
CA ARG A 136 -1.70 -5.85 17.13
C ARG A 136 -2.34 -7.05 17.82
N ASN A 137 -1.66 -8.20 17.86
CA ASN A 137 -2.21 -9.42 18.47
C ASN A 137 -2.11 -9.44 20.00
N VAL A 138 -1.14 -8.74 20.59
CA VAL A 138 -1.05 -8.53 22.04
C VAL A 138 -2.23 -7.65 22.51
N MET A 139 -2.65 -6.66 21.72
CA MET A 139 -3.85 -5.86 22.01
C MET A 139 -5.17 -6.63 21.82
N GLU A 140 -5.24 -7.57 20.87
CA GLU A 140 -6.42 -8.43 20.66
C GLU A 140 -6.56 -9.55 21.72
N LYS A 141 -5.48 -9.97 22.37
CA LYS A 141 -5.53 -10.89 23.52
C LYS A 141 -5.74 -10.05 24.80
N PRO A 142 -6.96 -9.94 25.36
CA PRO A 142 -7.13 -9.18 26.58
C PRO A 142 -6.28 -9.81 27.69
N PHE A 143 -5.87 -8.95 28.64
CA PHE A 143 -5.14 -9.23 29.89
C PHE A 143 -5.44 -10.59 30.56
N ALA A 144 -6.65 -11.13 30.36
CA ALA A 144 -7.09 -12.47 30.77
C ALA A 144 -6.11 -13.61 30.42
N ILE A 145 -5.53 -13.65 29.21
CA ILE A 145 -4.62 -14.76 28.84
C ILE A 145 -3.29 -14.67 29.59
N TYR A 146 -2.80 -13.45 29.82
CA TYR A 146 -1.56 -13.24 30.58
C TYR A 146 -1.76 -13.48 32.08
N TYR A 147 -2.90 -13.08 32.65
CA TYR A 147 -3.25 -13.36 34.05
C TYR A 147 -3.37 -14.86 34.30
N GLN A 148 -4.02 -15.60 33.39
CA GLN A 148 -4.21 -17.05 33.53
C GLN A 148 -2.89 -17.82 33.43
N ASN A 149 -1.94 -17.36 32.61
CA ASN A 149 -0.59 -17.93 32.55
C ASN A 149 0.30 -17.52 33.73
N TRP A 150 0.07 -16.35 34.35
CA TRP A 150 0.78 -15.91 35.57
C TRP A 150 0.31 -16.68 36.82
N VAL A 151 -0.99 -16.92 36.96
CA VAL A 151 -1.57 -17.65 38.10
C VAL A 151 -1.22 -19.14 38.06
N GLN A 152 -0.93 -19.71 36.89
CA GLN A 152 -0.57 -21.11 36.70
C GLN A 152 0.94 -21.40 36.89
N GLN A 153 1.77 -20.38 37.17
CA GLN A 153 3.18 -20.61 37.52
C GLN A 153 3.25 -21.09 38.97
N PRO A 154 3.76 -22.30 39.24
CA PRO A 154 4.03 -22.70 40.62
C PRO A 154 5.05 -21.73 41.20
N LEU A 155 4.77 -21.23 42.42
CA LEU A 155 5.73 -20.47 43.20
C LEU A 155 6.97 -21.35 43.32
N VAL A 156 8.04 -20.95 42.63
CA VAL A 156 9.35 -21.57 42.80
C VAL A 156 9.80 -21.17 44.21
N GLU A 157 9.60 -22.08 45.16
CA GLU A 157 10.14 -22.03 46.51
C GLU A 157 11.67 -22.05 46.50
#